data_AF-W1I7T7-F1
#
_entry.id   AF-W1I7T7-F1
#
_cell.length_a   1.000
_cell.length_b   1.000
_cell.length_c   1.000
_cell.angle_alpha   90.00
_cell.angle_beta   90.00
_cell.angle_gamma   90.00
#
_symmetry.space_group_name_H-M   'P 1'
#
loop_
_entity.id
_entity.type
_entity.pdbx_description
1 polymer ?
#
loop_
_entity_poly.entity_id
_entity_poly.type
_entity_poly.pdbx_seq_one_letter_code
_entity_poly.pdbx_strand_id
1 'polypeptide(L)'
;MTFSNEFRVKVVTDALSGKQVNEVAKEHCVSDQSVRNWLADPQILATAMSVSKDAASQEDLKSSAPGTLTDEGALALYLLSRIEGLDCGNEISRVCRKAGAHVDEALAYGEMLDKRSKLPELALKESSKHIGKLQADVANLSKRLADQKESFKEVIRSVKKFQAT
;
A
#
# COMPACT_ATOMS: atom_id res chain seq x y z
N MET A 1 24.51 -3.60 29.76
CA MET A 1 23.43 -2.59 29.70
C MET A 1 22.15 -3.31 29.37
N THR A 2 21.08 -3.11 30.14
CA THR A 2 19.76 -3.68 29.87
C THR A 2 18.90 -2.64 29.17
N PHE A 3 18.64 -2.84 27.89
CA PHE A 3 17.72 -1.99 27.13
C PHE A 3 16.28 -2.22 27.58
N SER A 4 15.47 -1.16 27.69
CA SER A 4 14.04 -1.26 28.03
C SER A 4 13.25 -1.96 26.94
N ASN A 5 12.10 -2.56 27.29
CA ASN A 5 11.24 -3.21 26.29
C ASN A 5 10.70 -2.22 25.25
N GLU A 6 10.34 -1.00 25.65
CA GLU A 6 9.91 0.06 24.72
C GLU A 6 10.98 0.37 23.67
N PHE A 7 12.25 0.47 24.10
CA PHE A 7 13.36 0.70 23.19
C PHE A 7 13.55 -0.48 22.22
N ARG A 8 13.52 -1.72 22.73
CA ARG A 8 13.64 -2.93 21.88
C ARG A 8 12.54 -3.02 20.84
N VAL A 9 11.30 -2.72 21.23
CA VAL A 9 10.14 -2.68 20.32
C VAL A 9 10.37 -1.65 19.21
N LYS A 10 10.82 -0.43 19.55
CA LYS A 10 11.13 0.60 18.55
C LYS A 10 12.17 0.15 17.52
N VAL A 11 13.28 -0.43 17.99
CA VAL A 11 14.34 -0.95 17.12
C VAL A 11 13.83 -2.08 16.21
N VAL A 12 12.98 -2.96 16.74
CA VAL A 12 12.37 -4.04 15.95
C VAL A 12 11.36 -3.52 14.94
N THR A 13 10.54 -2.52 15.29
CA THR A 13 9.62 -1.85 14.35
C THR A 13 10.39 -1.24 13.17
N ASP A 14 11.51 -0.56 13.44
CA ASP A 14 12.36 0.01 12.39
C ASP A 14 12.99 -1.07 11.50
N ALA A 15 13.39 -2.21 12.06
CA ALA A 15 13.87 -3.36 11.29
C ALA A 15 12.76 -4.00 10.43
N LEU A 16 11.51 -4.03 10.92
CA LEU A 16 10.35 -4.52 10.16
C LEU A 16 9.91 -3.58 9.04
N SER A 17 10.30 -2.30 9.08
CA SER A 17 10.00 -1.31 8.02
C SER A 17 10.78 -1.55 6.70
N GLY A 18 11.66 -2.55 6.65
CA GLY A 18 12.44 -2.93 5.46
C GLY A 18 13.89 -2.44 5.47
N LYS A 19 14.34 -1.76 6.53
CA LYS A 19 15.75 -1.39 6.73
C LYS A 19 16.61 -2.63 7.01
N GLN A 20 17.88 -2.60 6.58
CA GLN A 20 18.81 -3.68 6.91
C GLN A 20 19.22 -3.63 8.39
N VAL A 21 19.44 -4.80 9.00
CA VAL A 21 19.75 -4.93 10.44
C VAL A 21 20.99 -4.14 10.86
N ASN A 22 22.01 -4.06 9.99
CA ASN A 22 23.25 -3.31 10.24
C ASN A 22 23.02 -1.79 10.27
N GLU A 23 22.12 -1.28 9.43
CA GLU A 23 21.74 0.14 9.39
C GLU A 23 20.96 0.51 10.65
N VAL A 24 19.98 -0.31 11.03
CA VAL A 24 19.19 -0.13 12.25
C VAL A 24 20.07 -0.21 13.50
N ALA A 25 21.00 -1.16 13.54
CA ALA A 25 21.93 -1.30 14.65
C ALA A 25 22.82 -0.05 14.84
N LYS A 26 23.31 0.51 13.72
CA LYS A 26 24.10 1.74 13.72
C LYS A 26 23.28 2.97 14.13
N GLU A 27 22.05 3.08 13.65
CA GLU A 27 21.12 4.19 13.96
C GLU A 27 20.77 4.23 15.45
N HIS A 28 20.59 3.07 16.07
CA HIS A 28 20.21 2.96 17.48
C HIS A 28 21.39 2.71 18.44
N CYS A 29 22.63 2.77 17.95
CA CYS A 29 23.84 2.51 18.73
C CYS A 29 23.83 1.14 19.46
N VAL A 30 23.28 0.12 18.81
CA VAL A 30 23.20 -1.26 19.33
C VAL A 30 24.01 -2.22 18.45
N SER A 31 24.28 -3.42 18.95
CA SER A 31 24.95 -4.45 18.13
C SER A 31 23.95 -5.15 17.21
N ASP A 32 24.39 -5.57 16.02
CA ASP A 32 23.60 -6.40 15.10
C ASP A 32 23.02 -7.64 15.79
N GLN A 33 23.79 -8.24 16.69
CA GLN A 33 23.37 -9.42 17.44
C GLN A 33 22.21 -9.10 18.39
N SER A 34 22.20 -7.91 19.01
CA SER A 34 21.11 -7.47 19.86
C SER A 34 19.81 -7.32 19.06
N VAL A 35 19.88 -6.70 17.88
CA VAL A 35 18.72 -6.54 16.98
C VAL A 35 18.18 -7.89 16.54
N ARG A 36 19.05 -8.83 16.13
CA ARG A 36 18.66 -10.20 15.76
C ARG A 36 18.02 -10.96 16.91
N ASN A 37 18.55 -10.82 18.13
CA ASN A 37 17.98 -11.45 19.32
C ASN A 37 16.59 -10.88 19.64
N TRP A 38 16.35 -9.58 19.44
CA TRP A 38 15.05 -8.97 19.67
C TRP A 38 14.03 -9.30 18.57
N LEU A 39 14.47 -9.46 17.31
CA LEU A 39 13.64 -9.97 16.22
C LEU A 39 13.20 -11.42 16.44
N ALA A 40 14.04 -12.21 17.13
CA ALA A 40 13.74 -13.59 17.50
C ALA A 40 12.88 -13.71 18.78
N ASP A 41 12.65 -12.61 19.50
CA ASP A 41 11.83 -12.60 20.72
C ASP A 41 10.34 -12.46 20.34
N PRO A 42 9.49 -13.48 20.59
CA PRO A 42 8.09 -13.46 20.19
C PRO A 42 7.27 -12.34 20.84
N GLN A 43 7.63 -11.91 22.06
CA GLN A 43 6.89 -10.85 22.75
C GLN A 43 7.19 -9.49 22.13
N ILE A 44 8.47 -9.19 21.91
CA ILE A 44 8.90 -7.94 21.27
C ILE A 44 8.37 -7.86 19.84
N LEU A 45 8.43 -8.96 19.09
CA LEU A 45 7.94 -9.03 17.71
C LEU A 45 6.42 -8.81 17.65
N ALA A 46 5.64 -9.46 18.51
CA ALA A 46 4.20 -9.29 18.54
C ALA A 46 3.80 -7.84 18.89
N THR A 47 4.47 -7.22 19.85
CA THR A 47 4.23 -5.80 20.20
C THR A 47 4.64 -4.88 19.05
N ALA A 48 5.80 -5.08 18.43
CA ALA A 48 6.26 -4.27 17.31
C ALA A 48 5.34 -4.38 16.08
N MET A 49 4.84 -5.57 15.77
CA MET A 49 3.87 -5.79 14.68
C MET A 49 2.50 -5.19 14.99
N SER A 50 2.10 -5.15 16.27
CA SER A 50 0.85 -4.47 16.69
C SER A 50 1.00 -2.95 16.57
N VAL A 51 2.15 -2.40 16.95
CA VAL A 51 2.49 -0.97 16.76
C VAL A 51 2.61 -0.62 15.27
N SER A 52 3.08 -1.53 14.41
CA SER A 52 3.14 -1.29 12.96
C SER A 52 1.76 -1.19 12.30
N LYS A 53 0.70 -1.75 12.91
CA LYS A 53 -0.69 -1.54 12.47
C LYS A 53 -1.18 -0.12 12.81
N ASP A 54 -0.64 0.48 13.86
CA ASP A 54 -0.95 1.84 14.27
C ASP A 54 0.02 2.88 13.65
N ALA A 55 1.24 2.48 13.27
CA ALA A 55 2.24 3.34 12.62
C ALA A 55 1.96 3.57 11.12
N ALA A 56 1.18 2.69 10.47
CA ALA A 56 0.55 3.03 9.19
C ALA A 56 -0.58 4.09 9.35
N SER A 57 -0.88 4.50 10.59
CA SER A 57 -1.92 5.46 10.93
C SER A 57 -1.39 6.67 11.71
N GLN A 58 -0.06 6.85 11.82
CA GLN A 58 0.55 7.89 12.67
C GLN A 58 1.55 8.81 11.95
N GLU A 59 1.36 9.02 10.64
CA GLU A 59 1.72 10.28 9.96
C GLU A 59 0.49 11.07 9.47
N ASP A 60 -0.73 10.67 9.82
CA ASP A 60 -1.94 11.49 9.62
C ASP A 60 -2.20 12.36 10.87
N LEU A 61 -1.37 13.37 11.08
CA LEU A 61 -1.75 14.50 11.93
C LEU A 61 -2.96 15.20 11.29
N LYS A 62 -4.15 14.94 11.86
CA LYS A 62 -5.46 15.60 11.62
C LYS A 62 -6.10 15.39 10.24
N SER A 63 -6.98 14.39 10.14
CA SER A 63 -8.17 14.53 9.30
C SER A 63 -9.40 13.94 10.01
N SER A 64 -9.60 14.36 11.26
CA SER A 64 -10.93 14.22 11.86
C SER A 64 -11.89 15.06 11.03
N ALA A 65 -13.06 14.51 10.71
CA ALA A 65 -14.09 15.26 10.01
C ALA A 65 -14.35 16.60 10.75
N PRO A 66 -14.43 17.73 10.02
CA PRO A 66 -14.50 19.03 10.67
C PRO A 66 -15.81 19.18 11.45
N GLY A 67 -15.69 19.58 12.71
CA GLY A 67 -16.82 19.65 13.63
C GLY A 67 -17.48 18.28 13.84
N THR A 68 -18.79 18.21 13.64
CA THR A 68 -19.59 16.96 13.72
C THR A 68 -20.05 16.46 12.34
N LEU A 69 -19.42 16.92 11.25
CA LEU A 69 -19.70 16.38 9.91
C LEU A 69 -19.28 14.91 9.83
N THR A 70 -20.04 14.10 9.12
CA THR A 70 -19.57 12.76 8.72
C THR A 70 -18.75 12.87 7.44
N ASP A 71 -17.98 11.82 7.14
CA ASP A 71 -17.21 11.73 5.89
C ASP A 71 -18.11 11.85 4.66
N GLU A 72 -19.26 11.17 4.67
CA GLU A 72 -20.25 11.27 3.60
C GLU A 72 -20.81 12.69 3.48
N GLY A 73 -21.03 13.36 4.62
CA GLY A 73 -21.51 14.74 4.66
C GLY A 73 -20.51 15.71 4.03
N ALA A 74 -19.23 15.62 4.39
CA ALA A 74 -18.20 16.47 3.83
C ALA A 74 -17.96 16.20 2.33
N LEU A 75 -17.95 14.93 1.93
CA LEU A 75 -17.85 14.54 0.53
C LEU A 75 -19.03 15.09 -0.29
N ALA A 76 -20.26 14.96 0.23
CA ALA A 76 -21.45 15.48 -0.44
C ALA A 76 -21.41 17.00 -0.61
N LEU A 77 -20.96 17.75 0.40
CA LEU A 77 -20.82 19.21 0.31
C LEU A 77 -19.80 19.60 -0.77
N TYR A 78 -18.67 18.90 -0.84
CA TYR A 78 -17.67 19.11 -1.89
C TYR A 78 -18.20 18.76 -3.29
N LEU A 79 -18.93 17.65 -3.44
CA LEU A 79 -19.51 17.30 -4.74
C LEU A 79 -20.58 18.30 -5.19
N LEU A 80 -21.42 18.78 -4.27
CA LEU A 80 -22.43 19.80 -4.55
C LEU A 80 -21.81 21.15 -4.94
N SER A 81 -20.72 21.57 -4.29
CA SER A 81 -20.03 22.82 -4.63
C SER A 81 -19.39 22.82 -6.02
N ARG A 82 -19.26 21.64 -6.65
CA ARG A 82 -18.67 21.46 -7.97
C ARG A 82 -19.68 21.37 -9.11
N ILE A 83 -20.98 21.35 -8.83
CA ILE A 83 -22.01 21.29 -9.87
C ILE A 83 -22.14 22.67 -10.54
N GLU A 84 -21.70 22.77 -11.79
CA GLU A 84 -21.83 24.00 -12.56
C GLU A 84 -23.30 24.43 -12.69
N GLY A 85 -23.58 25.71 -12.40
CA GLY A 85 -24.93 26.28 -12.48
C GLY A 85 -25.80 26.05 -11.23
N LEU A 86 -25.29 25.37 -10.20
CA LEU A 86 -25.97 25.20 -8.92
C LEU A 86 -25.25 26.00 -7.82
N ASP A 87 -25.79 27.16 -7.43
CA ASP A 87 -25.27 27.95 -6.31
C ASP A 87 -25.86 27.45 -4.98
N CYS A 88 -25.12 26.56 -4.31
CA CYS A 88 -25.44 26.07 -2.97
C CYS A 88 -24.62 26.73 -1.86
N GLY A 89 -23.98 27.89 -2.11
CA GLY A 89 -23.06 28.49 -1.14
C GLY A 89 -23.69 28.78 0.22
N ASN A 90 -24.95 29.23 0.21
CA ASN A 90 -25.72 29.52 1.43
C ASN A 90 -26.10 28.26 2.20
N GLU A 91 -26.55 27.22 1.49
CA GLU A 91 -26.93 25.93 2.05
C GLU A 91 -25.73 25.23 2.67
N ILE A 92 -24.60 25.20 1.94
CA ILE A 92 -23.32 24.64 2.42
C ILE A 92 -22.90 25.38 3.68
N SER A 93 -22.88 26.72 3.66
CA SER A 93 -22.53 27.54 4.83
C SER A 93 -23.42 27.26 6.04
N ARG A 94 -24.73 27.06 5.81
CA ARG A 94 -25.69 26.74 6.87
C ARG A 94 -25.46 25.34 7.45
N VAL A 95 -25.15 24.36 6.62
CA VAL A 95 -24.84 22.99 7.05
C VAL A 95 -23.53 22.96 7.84
N CYS A 96 -22.47 23.56 7.33
CA CYS A 96 -21.18 23.67 8.02
C CYS A 96 -21.34 24.35 9.39
N ARG A 97 -22.09 25.46 9.47
CA ARG A 97 -22.36 26.14 10.75
C ARG A 97 -23.10 25.25 11.75
N LYS A 98 -24.11 24.50 11.32
CA LYS A 98 -24.84 23.56 12.18
C LYS A 98 -23.94 22.43 12.71
N ALA A 99 -22.99 22.00 11.90
CA ALA A 99 -22.02 20.99 12.25
C ALA A 99 -20.81 21.54 13.03
N GLY A 100 -20.71 22.86 13.24
CA GLY A 100 -19.55 23.48 13.89
C GLY A 100 -18.26 23.42 13.05
N ALA A 101 -18.38 23.37 11.72
CA ALA A 101 -17.27 23.31 10.79
C ALA A 101 -17.11 24.63 10.01
N HIS A 102 -15.87 24.94 9.65
CA HIS A 102 -15.59 25.98 8.66
C HIS A 102 -15.85 25.44 7.25
N VAL A 103 -16.38 26.28 6.35
CA VAL A 103 -16.72 25.87 4.98
C VAL A 103 -15.48 25.40 4.23
N ASP A 104 -14.40 26.18 4.28
CA ASP A 104 -13.15 25.84 3.56
C ASP A 104 -12.55 24.52 4.06
N GLU A 105 -12.61 24.25 5.37
CA GLU A 105 -12.12 23.00 5.96
C GLU A 105 -12.98 21.80 5.53
N ALA A 106 -14.31 21.97 5.53
CA ALA A 106 -15.25 20.93 5.09
C ALA A 106 -15.09 20.59 3.61
N LEU A 107 -14.88 21.60 2.76
CA LEU A 107 -14.66 21.41 1.33
C LEU A 107 -13.29 20.79 1.04
N ALA A 108 -12.23 21.23 1.72
CA ALA A 108 -10.90 20.64 1.57
C ALA A 108 -10.87 19.16 2.03
N TYR A 109 -11.56 18.85 3.13
CA TYR A 109 -11.71 17.48 3.60
C TYR A 109 -12.53 16.62 2.62
N GLY A 110 -13.65 17.15 2.11
CA GLY A 110 -14.44 16.48 1.06
C GLY A 110 -13.65 16.23 -0.24
N GLU A 111 -12.80 17.17 -0.64
CA GLU A 111 -11.89 16.98 -1.78
C GLU A 111 -10.88 15.85 -1.54
N MET A 112 -10.31 15.79 -0.33
CA MET A 112 -9.41 14.70 0.05
C MET A 112 -10.13 13.34 -0.01
N LEU A 113 -11.37 13.25 0.47
CA LEU A 113 -12.18 12.04 0.40
C LEU A 113 -12.49 11.63 -1.05
N ASP A 114 -12.79 12.59 -1.94
CA ASP A 114 -13.01 12.32 -3.37
C ASP A 114 -11.72 11.83 -4.06
N LYS A 115 -10.56 12.36 -3.70
CA LYS A 115 -9.28 11.84 -4.20
C LYS A 115 -9.05 10.42 -3.70
N ARG A 116 -9.30 10.16 -2.42
CA ARG A 116 -9.13 8.85 -1.78
C ARG A 116 -10.04 7.80 -2.38
N SER A 117 -11.30 8.15 -2.69
CA SER A 117 -12.26 7.22 -3.29
C SER A 117 -11.87 6.75 -4.71
N LYS A 118 -11.08 7.56 -5.43
CA LYS A 118 -10.56 7.24 -6.78
C LYS A 118 -9.29 6.39 -6.79
N LEU A 119 -8.54 6.34 -5.68
CA LEU A 119 -7.29 5.57 -5.60
C LEU A 119 -7.48 4.07 -5.85
N PRO A 120 -8.48 3.38 -5.28
CA PRO A 120 -8.71 1.97 -5.56
C PRO A 120 -8.98 1.69 -7.04
N GLU A 121 -9.74 2.56 -7.72
CA GLU A 121 -10.05 2.40 -9.14
C GLU A 121 -8.79 2.54 -10.00
N LEU A 122 -7.93 3.52 -9.70
CA LEU A 122 -6.64 3.70 -10.37
C LEU A 122 -5.71 2.50 -10.15
N ALA A 123 -5.64 2.01 -8.91
CA ALA A 123 -4.83 0.84 -8.56
C ALA A 123 -5.33 -0.44 -9.28
N LEU A 124 -6.65 -0.63 -9.34
CA LEU A 124 -7.27 -1.73 -10.07
C LEU A 124 -6.96 -1.67 -11.57
N LYS A 125 -7.04 -0.47 -12.16
CA LYS A 125 -6.73 -0.27 -13.58
C LYS A 125 -5.27 -0.59 -13.91
N GLU A 126 -4.34 -0.14 -13.07
CA GLU A 126 -2.92 -0.44 -13.28
C GLU A 126 -2.60 -1.91 -13.03
N SER A 127 -3.22 -2.54 -12.03
CA SER A 127 -3.09 -3.99 -11.78
C SER A 127 -3.61 -4.81 -12.96
N SER A 128 -4.79 -4.46 -13.49
CA SER A 128 -5.37 -5.10 -14.67
C SER A 128 -4.43 -5.07 -15.89
N LYS A 129 -3.76 -3.93 -16.11
CA LYS A 129 -2.74 -3.79 -17.16
C LYS A 129 -1.54 -4.70 -16.95
N HIS A 130 -1.05 -4.84 -15.72
CA HIS A 130 0.04 -5.76 -15.39
C HIS A 130 -0.35 -7.22 -15.60
N ILE A 131 -1.57 -7.60 -15.19
CA ILE A 131 -2.11 -8.94 -15.43
C ILE A 131 -2.18 -9.24 -16.93
N GLY A 132 -2.66 -8.29 -17.75
CA GLY A 132 -2.70 -8.46 -19.20
C GLY A 132 -1.31 -8.69 -19.83
N LYS A 133 -0.28 -7.97 -19.35
CA LYS A 133 1.11 -8.19 -19.78
C LYS A 133 1.61 -9.58 -19.41
N LEU A 134 1.40 -9.99 -18.15
CA LEU A 134 1.81 -11.32 -17.68
C LEU A 134 1.11 -12.44 -18.44
N GLN A 135 -0.18 -12.28 -18.75
CA GLN A 135 -0.92 -13.24 -19.56
C GLN A 135 -0.34 -13.36 -20.98
N ALA A 136 0.05 -12.24 -21.59
CA ALA A 136 0.72 -12.24 -22.90
C ALA A 136 2.09 -12.93 -22.85
N ASP A 137 2.89 -12.67 -21.81
CA ASP A 137 4.19 -13.30 -21.62
C ASP A 137 4.06 -14.81 -21.40
N VAL A 138 3.10 -15.24 -20.58
CA VAL A 138 2.80 -16.67 -20.36
C VAL A 138 2.38 -17.34 -21.66
N ALA A 139 1.54 -16.69 -22.48
CA ALA A 139 1.15 -17.22 -23.78
C ALA A 139 2.36 -17.37 -24.73
N ASN A 140 3.25 -16.38 -24.75
CA ASN A 140 4.46 -16.41 -25.57
C ASN A 140 5.44 -17.51 -25.13
N LEU A 141 5.70 -17.62 -23.82
CA LEU A 141 6.53 -18.68 -23.27
C LEU A 141 5.96 -20.07 -23.54
N SER A 142 4.64 -20.23 -23.40
CA SER A 142 3.94 -21.49 -23.69
C SER A 142 4.10 -21.89 -25.15
N LYS A 143 3.97 -20.93 -26.07
CA LYS A 143 4.21 -21.15 -27.50
C LYS A 143 5.67 -21.55 -27.77
N ARG A 144 6.64 -20.81 -27.23
CA ARG A 144 8.07 -21.09 -27.41
C ARG A 144 8.46 -22.46 -26.88
N LEU A 145 7.89 -22.87 -25.75
CA LEU A 145 8.08 -24.21 -25.18
C LEU A 145 7.54 -25.30 -26.12
N ALA A 146 6.37 -25.07 -26.74
CA ALA A 146 5.80 -26.00 -27.72
C ALA A 146 6.68 -26.12 -28.97
N ASP A 147 7.17 -25.00 -29.49
CA ASP A 147 8.07 -24.95 -30.66
C ASP A 147 9.39 -25.68 -30.37
N GLN A 148 10.00 -25.44 -29.21
CA GLN A 148 11.21 -26.14 -28.77
C GLN A 148 10.98 -27.64 -28.62
N LYS A 149 9.85 -28.04 -28.02
CA LYS A 149 9.48 -29.46 -27.87
C LYS A 149 9.38 -30.15 -29.23
N GLU A 150 8.81 -29.49 -30.24
CA GLU A 150 8.70 -30.08 -31.57
C GLU A 150 10.05 -30.15 -32.28
N SER A 151 10.86 -29.10 -32.20
CA SER A 151 12.24 -29.10 -32.71
C SER A 151 13.09 -30.23 -32.10
N PHE A 152 13.01 -30.46 -30.79
CA PHE A 152 13.71 -31.58 -30.14
C PHE A 152 13.23 -32.95 -30.65
N LYS A 153 11.91 -33.13 -30.88
CA LYS A 153 11.41 -34.40 -31.45
C LYS A 153 11.95 -34.63 -32.86
N GLU A 154 12.07 -33.58 -33.68
CA GLU A 154 12.65 -33.68 -35.02
C GLU A 154 14.12 -34.07 -35.00
N VAL A 155 14.90 -33.48 -34.08
CA VAL A 155 16.30 -33.85 -33.86
C VAL A 155 16.41 -35.32 -33.44
N ILE A 156 15.62 -35.76 -32.46
CA ILE A 156 15.59 -37.16 -32.02
C ILE A 156 15.25 -38.10 -33.19
N ARG A 157 14.25 -37.73 -34.01
CA ARG A 157 13.86 -38.52 -35.18
C ARG A 157 14.99 -38.63 -36.20
N SER A 158 15.74 -37.55 -36.40
CA SER A 158 16.89 -37.51 -37.31
C SER A 158 18.04 -38.37 -36.80
N VAL A 159 18.40 -38.24 -35.52
CA VAL A 159 19.46 -39.06 -34.88
C VAL A 159 19.13 -40.55 -34.96
N LYS A 160 17.88 -40.94 -34.69
CA LYS A 160 17.45 -42.34 -34.82
C LYS A 160 17.59 -42.89 -36.24
N LYS A 161 17.34 -42.08 -37.28
CA LYS A 161 17.56 -42.49 -38.68
C LYS A 161 19.04 -42.73 -38.96
N PHE A 162 19.91 -41.84 -38.49
CA PHE A 162 21.36 -42.00 -38.67
C PHE A 162 21.92 -43.26 -37.99
N GLN A 163 21.40 -43.64 -36.81
CA GLN A 163 21.84 -44.85 -36.09
C GLN A 163 21.37 -46.17 -36.72
N ALA A 164 20.39 -46.13 -37.63
CA ALA A 164 19.85 -47.32 -38.30
C ALA A 164 20.55 -47.60 -39.66
N THR A 165 21.57 -46.82 -40.00
CA THR A 165 22.38 -46.94 -41.23
C THR A 165 23.77 -47.44 -40.88
#